data_AF-A0A376Y4Q0-F1
#
_entry.id   AF-A0A376Y4Q0-F1
#
_cell.length_a   1.000
_cell.length_b   1.000
_cell.length_c   1.000
_cell.angle_alpha   90.00
_cell.angle_beta   90.00
_cell.angle_gamma   90.00
#
_symmetry.space_group_name_H-M   'P 1'
#
loop_
_entity.id
_entity.type
_entity.pdbx_description
1 polymer ?
#
loop_
_entity_poly.entity_id
_entity_poly.type
_entity_poly.pdbx_seq_one_letter_code
_entity_poly.pdbx_strand_id
1 'polypeptide(L)'
;MLKNLLNTEVVQVVEQVKDWREAVAISCRPLIENGSIEPRYVDAIYHSHDTIGPYYVVGPGIAMPHARPEEGANKLSLALTLIPSGVNLMPMKTIQ
;
A
#
# COMPACT_ATOMS: atom_id res chain seq x y z
N MET A 1 -10.16 -16.12 -8.21
CA MET A 1 -10.07 -14.65 -8.09
C MET A 1 -8.64 -14.20 -7.76
N LEU A 2 -8.10 -14.45 -6.56
CA LEU A 2 -6.77 -13.95 -6.17
C LEU A 2 -5.62 -14.38 -7.11
N LYS A 3 -5.60 -15.66 -7.52
CA LYS A 3 -4.64 -16.20 -8.48
C LYS A 3 -4.62 -15.44 -9.83
N ASN A 4 -5.72 -14.78 -10.19
CA ASN A 4 -5.82 -14.02 -11.44
C ASN A 4 -5.38 -12.56 -11.25
N LEU A 5 -5.54 -12.02 -10.04
CA LEU A 5 -5.16 -10.63 -9.72
C LEU A 5 -3.69 -10.50 -9.34
N LEU A 6 -3.12 -11.51 -8.66
CA LEU A 6 -1.72 -11.55 -8.23
C LEU A 6 -0.87 -12.35 -9.21
N ASN A 7 -0.46 -11.69 -10.29
CA ASN A 7 0.52 -12.21 -11.24
C ASN A 7 1.93 -11.66 -10.96
N THR A 8 2.92 -12.06 -11.75
CA THR A 8 4.33 -11.66 -11.55
C THR A 8 4.59 -10.17 -11.76
N GLU A 9 3.69 -9.43 -12.42
CA GLU A 9 3.86 -7.98 -12.67
C GLU A 9 3.50 -7.13 -11.44
N VAL A 10 2.66 -7.67 -10.55
CA VAL A 10 2.15 -6.96 -9.36
C VAL A 10 2.63 -7.56 -8.04
N VAL A 11 3.51 -8.56 -8.10
CA VAL A 11 4.14 -9.19 -6.94
C VAL A 11 5.60 -8.75 -6.84
N GLN A 12 5.99 -8.26 -5.67
CA GLN A 12 7.30 -7.66 -5.44
C GLN A 12 7.89 -8.20 -4.14
N VAL A 13 9.21 -8.34 -4.12
CA VAL A 13 9.99 -8.57 -2.90
C VAL A 13 11.05 -7.50 -2.86
N VAL A 14 11.06 -6.70 -1.80
CA VAL A 14 12.03 -5.60 -1.60
C VAL A 14 12.63 -5.75 -0.21
N GLU A 15 13.95 -5.85 -0.11
CA GLU A 15 14.63 -6.17 1.14
C GLU A 15 14.31 -5.19 2.27
N GLN A 16 14.34 -3.90 1.96
CA GLN A 16 14.16 -2.81 2.90
C GLN A 16 13.48 -1.61 2.24
N VAL A 17 12.83 -0.80 3.06
CA VAL A 17 12.29 0.52 2.68
C VAL A 17 12.60 1.50 3.80
N LYS A 18 12.70 2.78 3.45
CA LYS A 18 12.97 3.89 4.35
C LYS A 18 11.85 4.08 5.36
N ASP A 19 10.60 4.05 4.92
CA ASP A 19 9.43 4.35 5.74
C ASP A 19 8.15 3.73 5.15
N TRP A 20 7.02 3.92 5.85
CA TRP A 20 5.71 3.41 5.44
C TRP A 20 5.22 4.02 4.13
N ARG A 21 5.61 5.26 3.79
CA ARG A 21 5.19 5.90 2.54
C ARG A 21 5.86 5.25 1.35
N GLU A 22 7.14 4.94 1.47
CA GLU A 22 7.87 4.17 0.45
C GLU A 22 7.31 2.76 0.30
N ALA A 23 6.97 2.08 1.41
CA ALA A 23 6.32 0.76 1.35
C ALA A 23 5.02 0.80 0.51
N VAL A 24 4.14 1.75 0.80
CA VAL A 24 2.88 1.95 0.07
C VAL A 24 3.13 2.35 -1.39
N ALA A 25 4.10 3.24 -1.65
CA ALA A 25 4.46 3.65 -3.02
C ALA A 25 4.88 2.45 -3.86
N ILE A 26 5.76 1.59 -3.32
CA ILE A 26 6.25 0.38 -3.99
C ILE A 26 5.09 -0.56 -4.29
N SER A 27 4.22 -0.82 -3.30
CA SER A 27 3.04 -1.68 -3.48
C SER A 27 2.07 -1.16 -4.54
N CYS A 28 1.90 0.16 -4.65
CA CYS A 28 0.96 0.77 -5.60
C CYS A 28 1.56 0.99 -7.00
N ARG A 29 2.90 1.11 -7.12
CA ARG A 29 3.59 1.38 -8.39
C ARG A 29 3.11 0.51 -9.57
N PRO A 30 3.05 -0.84 -9.48
CA PRO A 30 2.66 -1.66 -10.63
C PRO A 30 1.18 -1.47 -11.00
N LEU A 31 0.34 -1.05 -10.03
CA LEU A 31 -1.06 -0.73 -10.27
C LEU A 31 -1.23 0.62 -10.99
N ILE A 32 -0.32 1.57 -10.76
CA ILE A 32 -0.26 2.81 -11.54
C ILE A 32 0.24 2.52 -12.95
N GLU A 33 1.34 1.77 -13.07
CA GLU A 33 1.97 1.43 -14.36
C GLU A 33 1.01 0.68 -15.30
N ASN A 34 0.16 -0.20 -14.76
CA ASN A 34 -0.84 -0.94 -15.56
C ASN A 34 -2.23 -0.25 -15.63
N GLY A 35 -2.33 0.99 -15.15
CA GLY A 35 -3.53 1.83 -15.17
C GLY A 35 -4.69 1.33 -14.31
N SER A 36 -4.46 0.44 -13.35
CA SER A 36 -5.50 -0.02 -12.43
C SER A 36 -5.92 1.04 -11.43
N ILE A 37 -4.99 1.92 -11.06
CA ILE A 37 -5.24 3.08 -10.21
C ILE A 37 -4.56 4.33 -10.79
N GLU A 38 -5.10 5.49 -10.50
CA GLU A 38 -4.49 6.79 -10.74
C GLU A 38 -3.47 7.13 -9.63
N PRO A 39 -2.45 7.96 -9.88
CA PRO A 39 -1.50 8.40 -8.85
C PRO A 39 -2.16 9.00 -7.59
N ARG A 40 -3.25 9.75 -7.77
CA ARG A 40 -4.04 10.34 -6.68
C ARG A 40 -4.62 9.31 -5.68
N TYR A 41 -4.73 8.04 -6.07
CA TYR A 41 -5.15 6.97 -5.17
C TYR A 41 -4.13 6.73 -4.06
N VAL A 42 -2.84 6.87 -4.37
CA VAL A 42 -1.75 6.75 -3.39
C VAL A 42 -1.75 7.95 -2.45
N ASP A 43 -1.97 9.15 -2.99
CA ASP A 43 -2.12 10.37 -2.18
C ASP A 43 -3.29 10.25 -1.20
N ALA A 44 -4.41 9.66 -1.62
CA ALA A 44 -5.56 9.40 -0.75
C ALA A 44 -5.25 8.40 0.37
N ILE A 45 -4.44 7.37 0.10
CA ILE A 45 -3.94 6.45 1.13
C ILE A 45 -3.06 7.20 2.14
N TYR A 46 -2.16 8.06 1.67
CA TYR A 46 -1.30 8.86 2.53
C TYR A 46 -2.09 9.80 3.42
N HIS A 47 -3.04 10.53 2.83
CA HIS A 47 -3.91 11.44 3.57
C HIS A 47 -4.71 10.69 4.64
N SER A 48 -5.27 9.53 4.29
CA SER A 48 -6.03 8.71 5.24
C SER A 48 -5.14 8.19 6.38
N HIS A 49 -3.90 7.78 6.07
CA HIS A 49 -2.95 7.35 7.09
C HIS A 49 -2.59 8.49 8.05
N ASP A 50 -2.33 9.70 7.52
CA ASP A 50 -1.97 10.86 8.36
C ASP A 50 -3.14 11.33 9.24
N THR A 51 -4.38 11.22 8.75
CA THR A 51 -5.58 11.76 9.42
C THR A 51 -6.27 10.76 10.35
N ILE A 52 -6.30 9.49 9.97
CA ILE A 52 -7.02 8.41 10.69
C ILE A 52 -6.03 7.48 11.40
N GLY A 53 -4.78 7.42 10.94
CA GLY A 53 -3.79 6.43 11.34
C GLY A 53 -3.82 5.18 10.43
N PRO A 54 -3.00 4.17 10.72
CA PRO A 54 -2.85 2.95 9.91
C PRO A 54 -4.01 1.96 10.11
N TYR A 55 -5.25 2.40 9.90
CA TYR A 55 -6.46 1.57 10.05
C TYR A 55 -6.48 0.32 9.14
N TYR A 56 -5.68 0.35 8.07
CA TYR A 56 -5.54 -0.74 7.11
C TYR A 56 -4.53 -1.83 7.54
N VAL A 57 -3.94 -1.73 8.74
CA VAL A 57 -3.19 -2.82 9.36
C VAL A 57 -4.19 -3.83 9.90
N VAL A 58 -4.27 -4.99 9.24
CA VAL A 58 -5.29 -6.01 9.49
C VAL A 58 -4.81 -7.11 10.44
N GLY A 59 -3.50 -7.16 10.72
CA GLY A 59 -2.91 -8.09 11.68
C GLY A 59 -1.40 -7.89 11.83
N PRO A 60 -0.75 -8.62 12.75
CA PRO A 60 0.69 -8.56 12.94
C PRO A 60 1.44 -8.85 11.63
N GLY A 61 2.22 -7.86 11.15
CA GLY A 61 2.99 -7.97 9.92
C GLY A 61 2.19 -7.89 8.61
N ILE A 62 0.89 -7.58 8.65
CA ILE A 62 0.03 -7.54 7.45
C ILE A 62 -0.72 -6.20 7.37
N ALA A 63 -0.51 -5.52 6.26
CA ALA A 63 -1.22 -4.28 5.91
C ALA A 63 -1.91 -4.42 4.55
N MET A 64 -3.08 -3.81 4.41
CA MET A 64 -3.86 -3.77 3.16
C MET A 64 -4.19 -2.33 2.78
N PRO A 65 -3.20 -1.50 2.38
CA PRO A 65 -3.44 -0.10 2.06
C PRO A 65 -4.46 0.04 0.93
N HIS A 66 -5.49 0.86 1.14
CA HIS A 66 -6.55 1.12 0.17
C HIS A 66 -7.20 2.48 0.41
N ALA A 67 -7.90 2.96 -0.61
CA ALA A 67 -8.70 4.18 -0.59
C ALA A 67 -10.07 3.90 -1.22
N ARG A 68 -10.94 4.91 -1.29
CA ARG A 68 -12.27 4.76 -1.90
C ARG A 68 -12.16 4.65 -3.42
N PRO A 69 -13.09 3.96 -4.11
CA PRO A 69 -13.03 3.85 -5.57
C PRO A 69 -12.94 5.20 -6.31
N GLU A 70 -13.72 6.19 -5.86
CA GLU A 70 -13.74 7.55 -6.41
C GLU A 70 -12.40 8.29 -6.28
N GLU A 71 -11.51 7.83 -5.40
CA GLU A 71 -10.15 8.35 -5.21
C GLU A 71 -9.16 7.86 -6.29
N GLY A 72 -9.63 7.16 -7.32
CA GLY A 72 -8.83 6.86 -8.52
C GLY A 72 -8.67 5.38 -8.84
N ALA A 73 -9.58 4.52 -8.40
CA ALA A 73 -9.60 3.14 -8.84
C ALA A 73 -10.29 3.02 -10.21
N ASN A 74 -9.59 2.50 -11.21
CA ASN A 74 -10.11 2.32 -12.57
C ASN A 74 -10.69 0.92 -12.80
N LYS A 75 -10.15 -0.09 -12.12
CA LYS A 75 -10.62 -1.49 -12.20
C LYS A 75 -10.25 -2.26 -10.93
N LEU A 76 -10.89 -3.41 -10.72
CA LEU A 76 -10.53 -4.34 -9.66
C LEU A 76 -9.09 -4.83 -9.86
N SER A 77 -8.23 -4.60 -8.88
CA SER A 77 -6.82 -5.00 -8.91
C SER A 77 -6.28 -5.29 -7.51
N LEU A 78 -5.19 -6.05 -7.44
CA LEU A 78 -4.44 -6.29 -6.22
C LEU A 78 -2.95 -6.31 -6.54
N ALA A 79 -2.12 -5.82 -5.63
CA ALA A 79 -0.68 -5.98 -5.65
C ALA A 79 -0.19 -6.53 -4.31
N LEU A 80 0.96 -7.19 -4.31
CA LEU A 80 1.56 -7.77 -3.11
C LEU A 80 3.04 -7.41 -3.05
N THR A 81 3.46 -6.85 -1.92
CA THR A 81 4.86 -6.56 -1.63
C THR A 81 5.25 -7.27 -0.35
N LEU A 82 6.33 -8.07 -0.41
CA LEU A 82 6.98 -8.63 0.77
C LEU A 82 8.21 -7.77 1.12
N ILE A 83 8.32 -7.35 2.38
CA ILE A 83 9.44 -6.59 2.90
C ILE A 83 10.06 -7.36 4.07
N PRO A 84 11.10 -8.18 3.85
CA PRO A 84 11.70 -9.05 4.87
C PRO A 84 12.20 -8.30 6.11
N SER A 85 12.78 -7.12 5.94
CA SER A 85 13.26 -6.29 7.06
C SER A 85 12.13 -5.68 7.90
N GLY A 86 10.87 -5.83 7.47
CA GLY A 86 9.71 -5.21 8.11
C GLY A 86 9.65 -3.70 7.92
N VAL A 87 8.51 -3.11 8.30
CA VAL A 87 8.25 -1.68 8.21
C VAL A 87 7.43 -1.25 9.42
N ASN A 88 7.83 -0.14 10.06
CA ASN A 88 6.99 0.47 11.07
C ASN A 88 5.91 1.35 10.39
N LEU A 89 4.66 0.92 10.51
CA LEU A 89 3.49 1.61 9.97
C LEU A 89 2.82 2.53 11.00
N MET A 90 3.25 2.50 12.26
CA MET A 90 2.67 3.33 13.30
C MET A 90 3.41 4.68 13.35
N PRO A 91 2.70 5.81 13.45
CA PRO A 91 3.35 7.07 13.75
C PRO A 91 4.11 6.94 15.07
N MET A 92 5.35 7.45 15.12
CA MET A 92 6.10 7.49 16.37
C MET A 92 5.29 8.29 17.38
N LYS A 93 4.76 7.63 18.42
CA LYS A 93 4.17 8.34 19.55
C LYS A 93 5.29 9.17 20.18
N THR A 94 5.19 10.49 20.12
CA THR A 94 5.97 11.35 21.00
C THR A 94 5.56 10.98 22.42
N ILE A 95 6.47 10.37 23.17
CA ILE A 95 6.31 10.25 24.62
C ILE A 95 6.41 11.68 25.14
N GLN A 96 5.28 12.27 25.51
CA GLN A 96 5.27 13.41 26.43
C GLN A 96 5.36 12.89 27.86
#